data_AF-A0A444LA00-F1
#
_entry.id   AF-A0A444LA00-F1
#
_cell.length_a   1.000
_cell.length_b   1.000
_cell.length_c   1.000
_cell.angle_alpha   90.00
_cell.angle_beta   90.00
_cell.angle_gamma   90.00
#
_symmetry.space_group_name_H-M   'P 1'
#
loop_
_entity.id
_entity.type
_entity.pdbx_description
1 polymer ?
#
loop_
_entity_poly.entity_id
_entity_poly.type
_entity_poly.pdbx_seq_one_letter_code
_entity_poly.pdbx_strand_id
1 'polypeptide(L)' 'MSFLITMSQKELHRLELIQKIRDERLSVVQAAEQLYLSRSQVHRLLQAYDRDGPAGLVSRKRSRPS' A
#
# COMPACT_ATOMS: atom_id res chain seq x y z
N MET A 1 -17.15 14.89 -4.35
CA MET A 1 -16.35 15.12 -3.14
C MET A 1 -14.97 14.52 -3.37
N SER A 2 -13.97 15.35 -3.66
CA SER A 2 -12.57 14.93 -3.80
C SER A 2 -11.89 14.97 -2.42
N PHE A 3 -11.38 13.84 -1.93
CA PHE A 3 -10.57 13.78 -0.73
C PHE A 3 -9.09 13.78 -1.10
N LEU A 4 -8.28 14.58 -0.40
CA LEU A 4 -6.82 14.61 -0.53
C LEU A 4 -6.20 13.70 0.53
N ILE A 5 -5.34 12.78 0.10
CA ILE A 5 -4.59 11.87 0.98
C ILE A 5 -3.11 12.22 0.86
N THR A 6 -2.49 12.62 1.97
CA THR A 6 -1.05 12.90 2.00
C THR A 6 -0.29 11.61 2.30
N MET A 7 0.55 11.19 1.37
CA MET A 7 1.38 9.99 1.46
C MET A 7 2.86 10.33 1.47
N SER A 8 3.67 9.48 2.11
CA SER A 8 5.12 9.56 1.89
C SER A 8 5.49 8.86 0.60
N GLN A 9 6.69 9.14 0.07
CA GLN A 9 7.23 8.43 -1.09
C GLN A 9 7.17 6.90 -0.92
N LYS A 10 7.42 6.40 0.30
CA LYS A 10 7.33 4.96 0.61
C LYS A 10 5.89 4.42 0.49
N GLU A 11 4.89 5.21 0.88
CA GLU A 11 3.48 4.80 0.78
C GLU A 11 2.96 4.91 -0.65
N LEU A 12 3.38 5.93 -1.39
CA LEU A 12 3.12 6.04 -2.82
C LEU A 12 3.71 4.85 -3.58
N HIS A 13 4.95 4.46 -3.27
CA HIS A 13 5.56 3.29 -3.90
C HIS A 13 4.80 1.99 -3.59
N ARG A 14 4.33 1.81 -2.35
CA ARG A 14 3.45 0.68 -2.01
C ARG A 14 2.14 0.71 -2.81
N LEU A 15 1.51 1.88 -2.89
CA LEU A 15 0.27 2.07 -3.65
C LEU A 15 0.46 1.72 -5.13
N GLU A 16 1.59 2.09 -5.73
CA GLU A 16 1.93 1.77 -7.11
C GLU A 16 2.06 0.26 -7.33
N LEU A 17 2.78 -0.44 -6.45
CA LEU A 17 2.98 -1.89 -6.56
C LEU A 17 1.70 -2.68 -6.27
N ILE A 18 0.88 -2.23 -5.33
CA ILE A 18 -0.42 -2.82 -5.03
C ILE A 18 -1.37 -2.69 -6.23
N GLN A 19 -1.42 -1.53 -6.88
CA GLN A 19 -2.18 -1.36 -8.12
C GLN A 19 -1.68 -2.29 -9.23
N LYS A 20 -0.36 -2.42 -9.43
CA LYS A 20 0.20 -3.36 -10.40
C LYS A 20 -0.15 -4.82 -10.11
N ILE A 21 -0.23 -5.22 -8.83
CA ILE A 21 -0.71 -6.56 -8.46
C ILE A 21 -2.20 -6.72 -8.83
N ARG A 22 -3.02 -5.70 -8.56
CA ARG A 22 -4.46 -5.73 -8.89
C ARG A 22 -4.74 -5.73 -10.38
N ASP A 23 -3.88 -5.10 -11.16
CA ASP A 23 -3.89 -5.14 -12.62
C ASP A 23 -3.33 -6.46 -13.19
N GLU A 24 -2.95 -7.42 -12.34
CA GLU A 24 -2.30 -8.69 -12.72
C GLU A 24 -0.96 -8.51 -13.45
N ARG A 25 -0.34 -7.32 -13.33
CA ARG A 25 0.94 -6.95 -13.96
C ARG A 25 2.16 -7.23 -13.09
N LEU A 26 1.95 -7.58 -11.82
CA LEU A 26 3.01 -7.84 -10.85
C LEU A 26 2.60 -8.94 -9.88
N SER A 27 3.48 -9.89 -9.62
CA SER A 27 3.21 -10.91 -8.59
C SER A 27 3.46 -10.37 -7.18
N VAL A 28 2.78 -10.95 -6.19
CA VAL A 28 3.01 -10.65 -4.76
C VAL A 28 4.46 -10.90 -4.35
N VAL A 29 5.11 -11.90 -4.97
CA VAL A 29 6.52 -12.24 -4.70
C VAL A 29 7.45 -11.12 -5.16
N GLN A 30 7.29 -10.65 -6.40
CA GLN A 30 8.09 -9.56 -6.95
C GLN A 30 7.86 -8.25 -6.18
N ALA A 31 6.61 -7.95 -5.79
CA ALA A 31 6.33 -6.78 -4.97
C ALA A 31 6.96 -6.88 -3.57
N ALA A 32 7.02 -8.07 -2.98
CA ALA A 32 7.66 -8.30 -1.69
C ALA A 32 9.17 -8.00 -1.75
N GLU A 33 9.84 -8.43 -2.83
CA GLU A 33 11.25 -8.13 -3.09
C GLU A 33 11.48 -6.62 -3.26
N GLN A 34 10.68 -5.94 -4.08
CA GLN A 34 10.81 -4.49 -4.32
C GLN A 34 10.52 -3.65 -3.08
N LEU A 35 9.59 -4.10 -2.23
CA LEU A 35 9.25 -3.41 -0.98
C LEU A 35 10.17 -3.76 0.19
N TYR A 36 11.08 -4.74 0.01
CA TYR A 36 11.84 -5.36 1.09
C TYR A 36 10.93 -5.80 2.25
N LEU A 37 9.82 -6.46 1.90
CA LEU A 37 8.81 -6.97 2.82
C LEU A 37 8.64 -8.48 2.63
N SER A 38 8.07 -9.14 3.63
CA SER A 38 7.60 -10.51 3.47
C SER A 38 6.30 -10.55 2.67
N ARG A 39 6.04 -11.69 2.00
CA ARG A 39 4.77 -11.95 1.29
C ARG A 39 3.54 -11.67 2.18
N SER A 40 3.58 -12.09 3.44
CA SER A 40 2.49 -11.85 4.40
C SER A 40 2.26 -10.36 4.68
N GLN A 41 3.30 -9.53 4.68
CA GLN A 41 3.16 -8.08 4.81
C GLN A 41 2.54 -7.48 3.55
N VAL A 42 2.91 -7.95 2.36
CA VAL A 42 2.29 -7.52 1.10
C VAL A 42 0.81 -7.93 1.05
N HIS A 43 0.45 -9.14 1.48
CA HIS A 43 -0.95 -9.54 1.60
C HIS A 43 -1.74 -8.66 2.58
N ARG A 44 -1.14 -8.25 3.71
CA ARG A 44 -1.80 -7.28 4.62
C ARG A 44 -2.02 -5.92 3.95
N LEU A 45 -1.09 -5.46 3.11
CA LEU A 45 -1.26 -4.24 2.33
C LEU A 45 -2.37 -4.38 1.30
N LEU A 46 -2.47 -5.53 0.61
CA LEU A 46 -3.57 -5.83 -0.30
C LEU A 46 -4.92 -5.80 0.41
N GLN A 47 -5.02 -6.46 1.57
CA GLN A 47 -6.25 -6.45 2.38
C GLN A 47 -6.60 -5.06 2.94
N ALA A 48 -5.61 -4.23 3.23
CA ALA A 48 -5.85 -2.84 3.64
C ALA A 48 -6.36 -2.01 2.46
N TYR A 49 -5.76 -2.18 1.29
CA TYR A 49 -6.18 -1.52 0.06
C TYR A 49 -7.60 -1.93 -0.37
N ASP A 50 -7.96 -3.20 -0.27
CA ASP A 50 -9.31 -3.66 -0.66
C ASP A 50 -10.40 -3.11 0.25
N ARG A 51 -10.08 -2.88 1.53
CA ARG A 51 -11.04 -2.39 2.52
C ARG A 51 -11.17 -0.87 2.49
N ASP A 52 -10.04 -0.17 2.45
CA ASP A 52 -9.95 1.26 2.72
C ASP A 52 -9.41 2.05 1.50
N GLY A 53 -9.16 1.39 0.37
CA GLY A 53 -8.52 1.98 -0.80
C GLY A 53 -7.10 2.49 -0.50
N PRO A 54 -6.63 3.53 -1.20
CA PRO A 54 -5.33 4.15 -0.93
C PRO A 54 -5.15 4.58 0.55
N ALA A 55 -6.22 5.00 1.24
CA ALA A 55 -6.14 5.41 2.64
C ALA A 55 -5.67 4.28 3.57
N GLY A 56 -5.94 3.02 3.23
CA GLY A 56 -5.48 1.85 3.98
C GLY A 56 -3.97 1.65 3.98
N LEU A 57 -3.25 2.28 3.03
CA LEU A 57 -1.79 2.20 2.92
C LEU A 57 -1.07 3.30 3.71
N VAL A 58 -1.79 4.31 4.18
CA VAL A 58 -1.25 5.38 5.01
C VAL A 58 -0.98 4.84 6.42
N SER A 59 0.21 5.13 6.94
CA SER A 59 0.57 4.77 8.30
C SER A 59 -0.37 5.46 9.31
N ARG A 60 -1.08 4.65 10.12
CA ARG A 60 -1.93 5.12 11.22
C ARG A 60 -1.20 5.94 12.28
N LYS A 61 0.14 5.84 12.34
CA LYS A 61 0.97 6.67 13.23
C LYS A 61 1.03 8.13 12.77
N ARG A 62 0.79 8.40 11.48
CA ARG A 62 0.85 9.76 10.91
C ARG A 62 -0.42 10.56 11.17
N SER A 63 -1.53 9.87 11.39
CA SER A 63 -2.82 10.45 11.77
C SER A 63 -2.99 10.64 13.29
N ARG A 64 -1.93 10.41 14.09
CA ARG A 64 -1.93 10.69 15.53
C ARG A 64 -0.85 11.70 15.88
N PRO A 65 -1.19 12.91 16.35
CA PRO A 65 -0.22 13.73 17.05
C PRO A 65 0.20 13.00 18.33
N SER A 66 1.49 13.03 18.66
CA SER A 66 2.03 12.58 19.94
C SER A 66 1.70 13.57 21.04
#